data_AF-A0A9W5Z3K8-F1
#
_entry.id   AF-A0A9W5Z3K8-F1
#
_cell.length_a   1.000
_cell.length_b   1.000
_cell.length_c   1.000
_cell.angle_alpha   90.00
_cell.angle_beta   90.00
_cell.angle_gamma   90.00
#
_symmetry.space_group_name_H-M   'P 1'
#
loop_
_entity.id
_entity.type
_entity.pdbx_description
1 polymer ?
#
loop_
_entity_poly.entity_id
_entity_poly.type
_entity_poly.pdbx_seq_one_letter_code
_entity_poly.pdbx_strand_id
1 'polypeptide(L)'
;MEDRIQFDINESLKHYLSDPASVPTPDADPELLDCETDPDQLSSALIDNILNPIVDAVAENPDGLARSSFFDTLQFLLKSLSKLLDLIVSGLSVEADIIHGELESDEQDGIQHHKQLLEMYGFLLQWALSAVEVKASEKPAEPVPARRGAGKSARSKGNAKDGNWDWTAQIQISMETMCKVMKLKLSRIFLTTSDRDTFINLFTRSIYLILESEQRVKSMNIRMHAFKVLCIAVKHHGHAFGAQTSIVQSLTYFEHLSEPMAEFLHILAEQYDYPQLSDEILKELGNKEFNSNDTRGPKSVSAFIVKLSELTPRLIIKQMTLLAKQLDSESYTLRCAVIEVCGNLIADLSRQEERSDNYKTQINAFFDVLEERFLDINPYCRCRAIQVYMRICDLEQKFPKRRQAVAELAARSLEDKSSNVRRNAIRLLAKLVSTHPFSVMHGGQLSHKEWTARLDTVDAELNALRPPETPGFDGADASHVDSALLDDATQMPEDSP
;
A
#
# COMPACT_ATOMS: atom_id res chain seq x y z
N MET A 1 35.16 14.19 -32.28
CA MET A 1 33.72 14.36 -32.58
C MET A 1 33.20 13.25 -33.51
N GLU A 2 34.05 12.36 -34.03
CA GLU A 2 33.68 11.34 -35.04
C GLU A 2 33.21 9.99 -34.46
N ASP A 3 33.33 9.72 -33.15
CA ASP A 3 32.97 8.42 -32.53
C ASP A 3 31.77 8.47 -31.56
N ARG A 4 30.96 9.54 -31.55
CA ARG A 4 29.82 9.65 -30.61
C ARG A 4 28.58 8.96 -31.17
N ILE A 5 27.90 8.15 -30.34
CA ILE A 5 26.68 7.48 -30.76
C ILE A 5 25.52 8.46 -30.95
N GLN A 6 24.73 8.23 -32.01
CA GLN A 6 23.43 8.88 -32.17
C GLN A 6 22.36 8.10 -31.41
N PHE A 7 22.18 8.43 -30.13
CA PHE A 7 21.21 7.76 -29.26
C PHE A 7 19.83 8.43 -29.30
N ASP A 8 18.80 7.65 -29.64
CA ASP A 8 17.38 7.98 -29.43
C ASP A 8 16.77 6.99 -28.44
N ILE A 9 16.30 7.50 -27.30
CA ILE A 9 15.72 6.71 -26.22
C ILE A 9 14.44 5.98 -26.65
N ASN A 10 13.59 6.59 -27.48
CA ASN A 10 12.32 6.00 -27.88
C ASN A 10 12.53 4.85 -28.88
N GLU A 11 13.47 5.02 -29.81
CA GLU A 11 13.85 3.94 -30.73
C GLU A 11 14.50 2.78 -29.98
N SER A 12 15.44 3.09 -29.08
CA SER A 12 16.11 2.07 -28.24
C SER A 12 15.11 1.30 -27.35
N LEU A 13 14.16 2.01 -26.73
CA LEU A 13 13.09 1.40 -25.94
C LEU A 13 12.16 0.54 -26.80
N LYS A 14 11.88 0.92 -28.05
CA LYS A 14 11.05 0.12 -28.95
C LYS A 14 11.69 -1.24 -29.24
N HIS A 15 13.00 -1.27 -29.52
CA HIS A 15 13.73 -2.53 -29.67
C HIS A 15 13.75 -3.33 -28.37
N TYR A 16 14.14 -2.68 -27.26
CA TYR A 16 14.27 -3.33 -25.95
C TYR A 16 12.96 -3.94 -25.44
N LEU A 17 11.84 -3.22 -25.55
CA LEU A 17 10.53 -3.70 -25.09
C LEU A 17 9.93 -4.78 -26.00
N SER A 18 10.39 -4.88 -27.26
CA SER A 18 10.01 -5.97 -28.16
C SER A 18 10.77 -7.24 -27.82
N ASP A 19 12.11 -7.14 -27.83
CA ASP A 19 13.02 -8.21 -27.43
C ASP A 19 14.39 -7.58 -27.09
N PRO A 20 14.85 -7.62 -25.83
CA PRO A 20 16.16 -7.08 -25.45
C PRO A 20 17.33 -7.67 -26.25
N ALA A 21 17.24 -8.93 -26.69
CA ALA A 21 18.29 -9.55 -27.49
C ALA A 21 18.39 -8.93 -28.90
N SER A 22 17.29 -8.33 -29.40
CA SER A 22 17.20 -7.74 -30.74
C SER A 22 17.74 -6.31 -30.86
N VAL A 23 18.20 -5.70 -29.76
CA VAL A 23 18.79 -4.35 -29.80
C VAL A 23 20.06 -4.37 -30.66
N PRO A 24 20.17 -3.52 -31.69
CA PRO A 24 21.32 -3.50 -32.58
C PRO A 24 22.55 -2.98 -31.84
N THR A 25 23.69 -3.66 -32.03
CA THR A 25 24.98 -3.29 -31.42
C THR A 25 26.11 -3.41 -32.46
N PRO A 26 26.03 -2.75 -33.63
CA PRO A 26 26.98 -2.92 -34.74
C PRO A 26 28.40 -2.46 -34.42
N ASP A 27 28.57 -1.51 -33.49
CA ASP A 27 29.87 -0.94 -33.15
C ASP A 27 30.51 -1.62 -31.93
N ALA A 28 29.88 -2.68 -31.39
CA ALA A 28 30.44 -3.44 -30.27
C ALA A 28 31.82 -4.03 -30.64
N ASP A 29 32.63 -4.33 -29.62
CA ASP A 29 33.96 -4.90 -29.82
C ASP A 29 33.90 -6.12 -30.78
N PRO A 30 34.72 -6.15 -31.85
CA PRO A 30 34.67 -7.22 -32.85
C PRO A 30 34.83 -8.62 -32.25
N GLU A 31 35.63 -8.77 -31.20
CA GLU A 31 35.84 -10.07 -30.55
C GLU A 31 34.56 -10.56 -29.86
N LEU A 32 33.68 -9.65 -29.42
CA LEU A 32 32.36 -9.99 -28.87
C LEU A 32 31.35 -10.33 -29.97
N LEU A 33 31.35 -9.58 -31.07
CA LEU A 33 30.48 -9.85 -32.21
C LEU A 33 30.75 -11.22 -32.83
N ASP A 34 32.02 -11.61 -32.92
CA ASP A 34 32.41 -12.95 -33.37
C ASP A 34 31.86 -14.05 -32.43
N CYS A 35 31.72 -13.75 -31.13
CA CYS A 35 31.16 -14.65 -30.12
C CYS A 35 29.62 -14.72 -30.13
N GLU A 36 28.91 -13.88 -30.90
CA GLU A 36 27.43 -13.86 -30.93
C GLU A 36 26.83 -15.22 -31.36
N THR A 37 27.57 -15.95 -32.20
CA THR A 37 27.15 -17.28 -32.71
C THR A 37 27.59 -18.46 -31.84
N ASP A 38 28.54 -18.26 -30.92
CA ASP A 38 29.08 -19.30 -30.04
C ASP A 38 29.33 -18.77 -28.61
N PRO A 39 28.29 -18.80 -27.74
CA PRO A 39 28.36 -18.26 -26.38
C PRO A 39 29.42 -18.92 -25.48
N ASP A 40 29.90 -20.12 -25.82
CA ASP A 40 30.90 -20.85 -25.04
C ASP A 40 32.30 -20.21 -25.16
N GLN A 41 32.51 -19.29 -26.11
CA GLN A 41 33.76 -18.55 -26.31
C GLN A 41 33.90 -17.30 -25.42
N LEU A 42 32.81 -16.86 -24.78
CA LEU A 42 32.79 -15.72 -23.85
C LEU A 42 33.48 -16.07 -22.52
N SER A 43 34.81 -16.02 -22.52
CA SER A 43 35.61 -16.18 -21.31
C SER A 43 35.56 -14.93 -20.43
N SER A 44 35.65 -15.10 -19.10
CA SER A 44 35.70 -13.95 -18.17
C SER A 44 36.90 -13.03 -18.44
N ALA A 45 38.03 -13.59 -18.89
CA ALA A 45 39.22 -12.82 -19.22
C ALA A 45 39.03 -11.93 -20.46
N LEU A 46 38.33 -12.42 -21.47
CA LEU A 46 37.96 -11.64 -22.66
C LEU A 46 37.07 -10.45 -22.26
N ILE A 47 36.03 -10.73 -21.47
CA ILE A 47 35.10 -9.71 -20.96
C ILE A 47 35.86 -8.65 -20.16
N ASP A 48 36.73 -9.05 -19.22
CA ASP A 48 37.48 -8.11 -18.39
C ASP A 48 38.43 -7.25 -19.24
N ASN A 49 39.09 -7.82 -20.26
CA ASN A 49 39.99 -7.08 -21.16
C ASN A 49 39.26 -6.01 -21.97
N ILE A 50 38.05 -6.31 -22.46
CA ILE A 50 37.24 -5.37 -23.25
C ILE A 50 36.57 -4.33 -22.34
N LEU A 51 36.19 -4.72 -21.12
CA LEU A 51 35.51 -3.83 -20.18
C LEU A 51 36.47 -2.83 -19.52
N ASN A 52 37.72 -3.18 -19.24
CA ASN A 52 38.68 -2.30 -18.56
C ASN A 52 38.87 -0.93 -19.25
N PRO A 53 39.09 -0.84 -20.58
CA PRO A 53 39.16 0.46 -21.28
C PRO A 53 37.89 1.30 -21.15
N ILE A 54 36.71 0.66 -21.11
CA ILE A 54 35.42 1.34 -20.93
C ILE A 54 35.32 1.88 -19.50
N VAL A 55 35.71 1.07 -18.50
CA VAL A 55 35.75 1.45 -17.09
C VAL A 55 36.68 2.63 -16.88
N ASP A 56 37.90 2.59 -17.43
CA ASP A 56 38.88 3.68 -17.32
C ASP A 56 38.35 4.98 -17.94
N ALA A 57 37.71 4.90 -19.11
CA ALA A 57 37.16 6.07 -19.78
C ALA A 57 35.98 6.70 -19.01
N VAL A 58 35.05 5.88 -18.51
CA VAL A 58 33.90 6.35 -17.72
C VAL A 58 34.34 6.88 -16.35
N ALA A 59 35.38 6.29 -15.75
CA ALA A 59 35.94 6.74 -14.49
C ALA A 59 36.67 8.10 -14.61
N GLU A 60 37.29 8.37 -15.77
CA GLU A 60 37.88 9.69 -16.07
C GLU A 60 36.79 10.74 -16.34
N ASN A 61 35.78 10.40 -17.15
CA ASN A 61 34.66 11.28 -17.47
C ASN A 61 33.41 10.45 -17.85
N PRO A 62 32.23 10.68 -17.25
CA PRO A 62 30.99 9.99 -17.61
C PRO A 62 30.62 10.07 -19.11
N ASP A 63 31.02 11.13 -19.82
CA ASP A 63 30.83 11.25 -21.27
C ASP A 63 31.60 10.18 -22.07
N GLY A 64 32.57 9.51 -21.47
CA GLY A 64 33.23 8.33 -22.05
C GLY A 64 32.24 7.25 -22.49
N LEU A 65 31.07 7.16 -21.82
CA LEU A 65 29.99 6.25 -22.21
C LEU A 65 29.41 6.56 -23.60
N ALA A 66 29.48 7.82 -24.06
CA ALA A 66 28.85 8.26 -25.30
C ALA A 66 29.59 7.82 -26.58
N ARG A 67 30.74 7.13 -26.45
CA ARG A 67 31.46 6.56 -27.58
C ARG A 67 30.68 5.36 -28.14
N SER A 68 30.46 5.32 -29.46
CA SER A 68 29.65 4.29 -30.12
C SER A 68 30.09 2.89 -29.77
N SER A 69 31.39 2.63 -29.85
CA SER A 69 31.95 1.33 -29.54
C SER A 69 31.77 0.91 -28.08
N PHE A 70 31.87 1.85 -27.15
CA PHE A 70 31.73 1.56 -25.72
C PHE A 70 30.26 1.31 -25.35
N PHE A 71 29.35 2.13 -25.87
CA PHE A 71 27.93 1.98 -25.59
C PHE A 71 27.36 0.67 -26.16
N ASP A 72 27.65 0.37 -27.44
CA ASP A 72 27.21 -0.86 -28.10
C ASP A 72 27.81 -2.10 -27.42
N THR A 73 29.08 -2.03 -27.01
CA THR A 73 29.72 -3.11 -26.24
C THR A 73 29.01 -3.36 -24.92
N LEU A 74 28.64 -2.32 -24.17
CA LEU A 74 27.88 -2.47 -22.93
C LEU A 74 26.49 -3.06 -23.18
N GLN A 75 25.78 -2.59 -24.21
CA GLN A 75 24.49 -3.17 -24.61
C GLN A 75 24.63 -4.64 -25.00
N PHE A 76 25.65 -5.01 -25.76
CA PHE A 76 25.93 -6.39 -26.16
C PHE A 76 26.17 -7.26 -24.93
N LEU A 77 27.03 -6.82 -24.02
CA LEU A 77 27.33 -7.53 -22.78
C LEU A 77 26.09 -7.64 -21.87
N LEU A 78 25.18 -6.65 -21.85
CA LEU A 78 23.92 -6.74 -21.10
C LEU A 78 22.94 -7.79 -21.65
N LYS A 79 23.11 -8.27 -22.88
CA LYS A 79 22.35 -9.41 -23.42
C LYS A 79 22.70 -10.72 -22.70
N SER A 80 23.91 -10.85 -22.17
CA SER A 80 24.44 -12.12 -21.62
C SER A 80 24.97 -12.03 -20.18
N LEU A 81 25.23 -10.83 -19.66
CA LEU A 81 25.96 -10.62 -18.40
C LEU A 81 25.30 -9.59 -17.48
N SER A 82 25.41 -9.85 -16.17
CA SER A 82 24.88 -9.00 -15.10
C SER A 82 25.94 -8.09 -14.45
N LYS A 83 27.22 -8.22 -14.82
CA LYS A 83 28.38 -7.59 -14.13
C LYS A 83 28.69 -6.14 -14.56
N LEU A 84 27.70 -5.41 -15.06
CA LEU A 84 27.88 -4.02 -15.52
C LEU A 84 27.22 -2.98 -14.61
N LEU A 85 26.44 -3.44 -13.63
CA LEU A 85 25.64 -2.55 -12.79
C LEU A 85 26.49 -1.54 -12.01
N ASP A 86 27.69 -1.93 -11.55
CA ASP A 86 28.55 -1.02 -10.78
C ASP A 86 29.14 0.12 -11.61
N LEU A 87 29.60 -0.19 -12.82
CA LEU A 87 30.08 0.80 -13.78
C LEU A 87 28.97 1.81 -14.15
N ILE A 88 27.78 1.30 -14.47
CA ILE A 88 26.64 2.15 -14.87
C ILE A 88 26.22 3.07 -13.70
N VAL A 89 26.13 2.52 -12.49
CA VAL A 89 25.66 3.27 -11.30
C VAL A 89 26.69 4.30 -10.85
N SER A 90 27.98 3.97 -10.89
CA SER A 90 29.06 4.91 -10.55
C SER A 90 29.12 6.06 -11.57
N GLY A 91 29.11 5.75 -12.87
CA GLY A 91 29.08 6.75 -13.94
C GLY A 91 27.87 7.70 -13.84
N LEU A 92 26.66 7.15 -13.67
CA LEU A 92 25.44 7.95 -13.48
C LEU A 92 25.50 8.82 -12.22
N SER A 93 26.11 8.33 -11.13
CA SER A 93 26.27 9.09 -9.90
C SER A 93 27.20 10.30 -10.11
N VAL A 94 28.32 10.12 -10.81
CA VAL A 94 29.26 11.22 -11.12
C VAL A 94 28.61 12.23 -12.07
N GLU A 95 27.91 11.75 -13.10
CA GLU A 95 27.17 12.63 -14.03
C GLU A 95 26.12 13.47 -13.29
N ALA A 96 25.44 12.88 -12.31
CA ALA A 96 24.49 13.64 -11.47
C ALA A 96 25.18 14.75 -10.65
N ASP A 97 26.42 14.57 -10.19
CA ASP A 97 27.17 15.61 -9.47
C ASP A 97 27.61 16.73 -10.40
N ILE A 98 28.05 16.39 -11.62
CA ILE A 98 28.44 17.37 -12.66
C ILE A 98 27.23 18.25 -13.00
N ILE A 99 26.10 17.62 -13.34
CA ILE A 99 24.85 18.32 -13.63
C ILE A 99 24.42 19.21 -12.46
N HIS A 100 24.55 18.71 -11.23
CA HIS A 100 24.18 19.50 -10.06
C HIS A 100 25.00 20.79 -9.96
N GLY A 101 26.32 20.70 -10.15
CA GLY A 101 27.23 21.84 -10.13
C GLY A 101 26.93 22.86 -11.24
N GLU A 102 26.73 22.40 -12.48
CA GLU A 102 26.44 23.28 -13.62
C GLU A 102 25.07 23.95 -13.51
N LEU A 103 24.06 23.23 -13.00
CA LEU A 103 22.73 23.81 -12.76
C LEU A 103 22.72 24.84 -11.63
N GLU A 104 23.69 24.82 -10.71
CA GLU A 104 23.89 25.84 -9.68
C GLU A 104 24.66 27.06 -10.20
N SER A 105 25.59 26.88 -11.15
CA SER A 105 26.31 27.99 -11.80
C SER A 105 25.50 28.67 -12.92
N ASP A 106 24.30 28.18 -13.22
CA ASP A 106 23.41 28.64 -14.29
C ASP A 106 24.00 28.55 -15.71
N GLU A 107 24.93 27.61 -15.91
CA GLU A 107 25.48 27.27 -17.22
C GLU A 107 24.43 26.51 -18.06
N GLN A 108 24.20 26.96 -19.30
CA GLN A 108 23.17 26.40 -20.20
C GLN A 108 23.73 25.63 -21.39
N ASP A 109 25.02 25.77 -21.69
CA ASP A 109 25.63 25.28 -22.93
C ASP A 109 25.74 23.73 -22.97
N GLY A 110 25.63 23.04 -21.83
CA GLY A 110 25.72 21.58 -21.70
C GLY A 110 24.39 20.83 -21.56
N ILE A 111 23.24 21.50 -21.46
CA ILE A 111 21.98 20.86 -21.03
C ILE A 111 21.54 19.70 -21.95
N GLN A 112 21.63 19.89 -23.27
CA GLN A 112 21.23 18.86 -24.22
C GLN A 112 22.14 17.63 -24.16
N HIS A 113 23.42 17.84 -23.86
CA HIS A 113 24.40 16.79 -23.68
C HIS A 113 24.12 15.97 -22.42
N HIS A 114 23.88 16.63 -21.30
CA HIS A 114 23.47 15.98 -20.04
C HIS A 114 22.15 15.22 -20.18
N LYS A 115 21.18 15.77 -20.92
CA LYS A 115 19.93 15.05 -21.23
C LYS A 115 20.24 13.71 -21.89
N GLN A 116 21.06 13.71 -22.94
CA GLN A 116 21.42 12.50 -23.68
C GLN A 116 22.15 11.50 -22.77
N LEU A 117 23.13 11.95 -21.97
CA LEU A 117 23.86 11.08 -21.05
C LEU A 117 22.95 10.46 -19.98
N LEU A 118 22.05 11.25 -19.38
CA LEU A 118 21.07 10.72 -18.44
C LEU A 118 20.19 9.65 -19.09
N GLU A 119 19.67 9.88 -20.28
CA GLU A 119 18.85 8.90 -21.01
C GLU A 119 19.63 7.61 -21.31
N MET A 120 20.90 7.72 -21.73
CA MET A 120 21.79 6.59 -22.00
C MET A 120 22.05 5.76 -20.73
N TYR A 121 22.49 6.41 -19.64
CA TYR A 121 22.71 5.72 -18.36
C TYR A 121 21.41 5.14 -17.79
N GLY A 122 20.29 5.86 -17.89
CA GLY A 122 18.99 5.39 -17.43
C GLY A 122 18.52 4.14 -18.16
N PHE A 123 18.71 4.10 -19.49
CA PHE A 123 18.40 2.94 -20.32
C PHE A 123 19.26 1.73 -19.94
N LEU A 124 20.58 1.90 -19.84
CA LEU A 124 21.49 0.83 -19.43
C LEU A 124 21.21 0.36 -17.99
N LEU A 125 20.87 1.26 -17.08
CA LEU A 125 20.52 0.92 -15.70
C LEU A 125 19.25 0.08 -15.64
N GLN A 126 18.23 0.46 -16.41
CA GLN A 126 16.98 -0.31 -16.50
C GLN A 126 17.28 -1.74 -16.96
N TRP A 127 18.05 -1.88 -18.03
CA TRP A 127 18.40 -3.18 -18.58
C TRP A 127 19.26 -3.99 -17.60
N ALA A 128 20.31 -3.39 -17.01
CA ALA A 128 21.17 -4.06 -16.05
C ALA A 128 20.41 -4.60 -14.83
N LEU A 129 19.48 -3.81 -14.27
CA LEU A 129 18.63 -4.27 -13.15
C LEU A 129 17.70 -5.41 -13.58
N SER A 130 17.13 -5.34 -14.79
CA SER A 130 16.32 -6.43 -15.34
C SER A 130 17.13 -7.72 -15.50
N ALA A 131 18.35 -7.63 -16.04
CA ALA A 131 19.25 -8.78 -16.22
C ALA A 131 19.65 -9.39 -14.86
N VAL A 132 19.88 -8.55 -13.85
CA VAL A 132 20.15 -9.01 -12.47
C VAL A 132 18.95 -9.77 -11.89
N GLU A 133 17.72 -9.30 -12.09
CA GLU A 133 16.53 -9.99 -11.58
C GLU A 133 16.24 -11.29 -12.33
N VAL A 134 16.43 -11.33 -13.66
CA VAL A 134 16.35 -12.58 -14.44
C VAL A 134 17.35 -13.61 -13.89
N LYS A 135 18.61 -13.24 -13.72
CA LYS A 135 19.65 -14.14 -13.18
C LYS A 135 19.40 -14.53 -11.73
N ALA A 136 18.81 -13.65 -10.92
CA ALA A 136 18.44 -13.98 -9.55
C ALA A 136 17.30 -15.01 -9.50
N SER A 137 16.38 -14.98 -10.47
CA SER A 137 15.26 -15.92 -10.59
C SER A 137 15.70 -17.33 -11.04
N GLU A 138 16.83 -17.44 -11.74
CA GLU A 138 17.41 -18.72 -12.19
C GLU A 138 18.00 -19.57 -11.05
N LYS A 139 18.14 -19.01 -9.83
CA LYS A 139 18.64 -19.78 -8.68
C LYS A 139 17.69 -20.96 -8.40
N PRO A 140 18.20 -22.20 -8.29
CA PRO A 140 17.36 -23.35 -7.99
C PRO A 140 16.62 -23.14 -6.68
N ALA A 141 15.33 -23.51 -6.66
CA ALA A 141 14.54 -23.59 -5.43
C ALA A 141 15.36 -24.32 -4.36
N GLU A 142 15.48 -23.71 -3.18
CA GLU A 142 16.12 -24.35 -2.03
C GLU A 142 15.54 -25.76 -1.85
N PRO A 143 16.38 -26.81 -1.69
CA PRO A 143 15.87 -28.14 -1.48
C PRO A 143 15.02 -28.14 -0.22
N VAL A 144 13.75 -28.50 -0.38
CA VAL A 144 12.78 -28.72 0.70
C VAL A 144 13.47 -29.41 1.87
N PRO A 145 13.39 -28.91 3.11
CA PRO A 145 14.03 -29.56 4.24
C PRO A 145 13.45 -30.98 4.39
N ALA A 146 14.25 -31.97 4.01
CA ALA A 146 13.89 -33.36 4.15
C ALA A 146 13.62 -33.67 5.64
N ARG A 147 12.45 -34.24 5.91
CA ARG A 147 12.05 -34.72 7.23
C ARG A 147 13.17 -35.57 7.84
N ARG A 148 13.48 -35.29 9.11
CA ARG A 148 14.44 -36.02 9.95
C ARG A 148 14.28 -37.54 9.80
N GLY A 149 15.28 -38.17 9.19
CA GLY A 149 15.53 -39.61 9.22
C GLY A 149 17.03 -39.82 9.41
N ALA A 150 17.41 -40.47 10.51
CA ALA A 150 18.78 -40.69 10.91
C ALA A 150 19.53 -41.59 9.91
N GLY A 151 20.68 -41.12 9.41
CA GLY A 151 21.59 -41.90 8.59
C GLY A 151 22.79 -41.08 8.15
N LYS A 152 23.91 -41.23 8.88
CA LYS A 152 25.21 -40.62 8.53
C LYS A 152 25.70 -41.18 7.18
N SER A 153 25.85 -40.32 6.18
CA SER A 153 26.89 -40.50 5.16
C SER A 153 27.44 -39.14 4.73
N ALA A 154 28.76 -39.04 4.73
CA ALA A 154 29.52 -37.87 4.37
C ALA A 154 29.30 -37.54 2.89
N ARG A 155 28.86 -36.31 2.59
CA ARG A 155 29.00 -35.73 1.26
C ARG A 155 30.03 -34.61 1.33
N SER A 156 31.06 -34.80 0.51
CA SER A 156 32.10 -33.84 0.19
C SER A 156 31.51 -32.48 -0.14
N LYS A 157 32.01 -31.42 0.51
CA LYS A 157 31.85 -30.05 0.03
C LYS A 157 32.56 -29.96 -1.31
N GLY A 158 31.81 -30.11 -2.40
CA GLY A 158 32.24 -29.65 -3.71
C GLY A 158 32.42 -28.13 -3.64
N ASN A 159 33.62 -27.67 -4.02
CA ASN A 159 33.92 -26.27 -4.21
C ASN A 159 32.98 -25.69 -5.30
N ALA A 160 31.90 -25.04 -4.89
CA ALA A 160 31.21 -24.06 -5.72
C ALA A 160 32.04 -22.77 -5.64
N LYS A 161 33.03 -22.67 -6.52
CA LYS A 161 33.94 -21.52 -6.63
C LYS A 161 33.57 -20.62 -7.81
N ASP A 162 32.29 -20.54 -8.12
CA ASP A 162 31.72 -19.44 -8.90
C ASP A 162 30.93 -18.54 -7.97
N GLY A 163 31.36 -17.28 -7.92
CA GLY A 163 30.94 -16.29 -6.95
C GLY A 163 29.42 -16.14 -6.91
N ASN A 164 28.84 -16.50 -5.77
CA ASN A 164 27.55 -15.99 -5.34
C ASN A 164 27.71 -14.48 -5.06
N TRP A 165 27.85 -13.69 -6.11
CA TRP A 165 27.91 -12.23 -6.03
C TRP A 165 26.57 -11.73 -5.50
N ASP A 166 26.59 -11.10 -4.33
CA ASP A 166 25.39 -10.57 -3.71
C ASP A 166 25.05 -9.21 -4.33
N TRP A 167 24.13 -9.22 -5.31
CA TRP A 167 23.63 -8.01 -5.97
C TRP A 167 22.83 -7.08 -5.06
N THR A 168 22.50 -7.51 -3.84
CA THR A 168 21.60 -6.76 -2.94
C THR A 168 22.16 -5.38 -2.58
N ALA A 169 23.45 -5.29 -2.25
CA ALA A 169 24.09 -4.01 -1.96
C ALA A 169 24.08 -3.10 -3.19
N GLN A 170 24.42 -3.65 -4.36
CA GLN A 170 24.46 -2.86 -5.60
C GLN A 170 23.08 -2.34 -6.02
N ILE A 171 22.03 -3.13 -5.82
CA ILE A 171 20.65 -2.71 -6.08
C ILE A 171 20.26 -1.55 -5.16
N GLN A 172 20.69 -1.56 -3.89
CA GLN A 172 20.44 -0.43 -2.97
C GLN A 172 21.14 0.84 -3.45
N ILE A 173 22.44 0.74 -3.79
CA ILE A 173 23.21 1.87 -4.32
C ILE A 173 22.56 2.39 -5.61
N SER A 174 22.07 1.50 -6.48
CA SER A 174 21.35 1.88 -7.70
C SER A 174 20.13 2.75 -7.39
N MET A 175 19.31 2.35 -6.41
CA MET A 175 18.14 3.10 -5.97
C MET A 175 18.50 4.43 -5.31
N GLU A 176 19.60 4.49 -4.56
CA GLU A 176 20.13 5.73 -4.00
C GLU A 176 20.58 6.70 -5.10
N THR A 177 21.25 6.19 -6.14
CA THR A 177 21.64 6.96 -7.32
C THR A 177 20.41 7.45 -8.11
N MET A 178 19.38 6.62 -8.30
CA MET A 178 18.10 7.07 -8.87
C MET A 178 17.49 8.23 -8.07
N CYS A 179 17.50 8.13 -6.73
CA CYS A 179 17.04 9.23 -5.87
C CYS A 179 17.89 10.49 -6.03
N LYS A 180 19.22 10.35 -6.17
CA LYS A 180 20.15 11.47 -6.38
C LYS A 180 19.84 12.18 -7.69
N VAL A 181 19.70 11.45 -8.79
CA VAL A 181 19.35 12.00 -10.11
C VAL A 181 18.00 12.71 -10.08
N MET A 182 16.98 12.11 -9.45
CA MET A 182 15.65 12.73 -9.33
C MET A 182 15.60 13.95 -8.39
N LYS A 183 16.65 14.23 -7.61
CA LYS A 183 16.74 15.48 -6.83
C LYS A 183 17.25 16.66 -7.66
N LEU A 184 17.81 16.40 -8.84
CA LEU A 184 18.19 17.45 -9.78
C LEU A 184 16.94 18.21 -10.26
N LYS A 185 17.13 19.45 -10.74
CA LYS A 185 16.06 20.24 -11.36
C LYS A 185 15.78 19.71 -12.78
N LEU A 186 15.25 18.48 -12.88
CA LEU A 186 15.03 17.78 -14.15
C LEU A 186 14.15 18.55 -15.14
N SER A 187 13.29 19.47 -14.68
CA SER A 187 12.53 20.37 -15.55
C SER A 187 13.37 21.33 -16.38
N ARG A 188 14.63 21.60 -15.98
CA ARG A 188 15.59 22.38 -16.79
C ARG A 188 16.26 21.54 -17.88
N ILE A 189 16.31 20.22 -17.70
CA ILE A 189 16.97 19.28 -18.61
C ILE A 189 15.97 18.70 -19.61
N PHE A 190 14.85 18.22 -19.10
CA PHE A 190 13.73 17.68 -19.86
C PHE A 190 12.68 18.77 -20.03
N LEU A 191 12.75 19.49 -21.15
CA LEU A 191 11.89 20.64 -21.44
C LEU A 191 10.41 20.26 -21.59
N THR A 192 10.12 19.07 -22.13
CA THR A 192 8.75 18.58 -22.30
C THR A 192 8.40 17.58 -21.19
N THR A 193 7.14 17.61 -20.75
CA THR A 193 6.63 16.62 -19.79
C THR A 193 6.78 15.20 -20.33
N SER A 194 6.54 14.99 -21.62
CA SER A 194 6.66 13.66 -22.24
C SER A 194 8.07 13.09 -22.13
N ASP A 195 9.11 13.89 -22.43
CA ASP A 195 10.49 13.42 -22.33
C ASP A 195 10.85 13.07 -20.88
N ARG A 196 10.44 13.92 -19.94
CA ARG A 196 10.65 13.68 -18.51
C ARG A 196 9.96 12.39 -18.06
N ASP A 197 8.71 12.20 -18.47
CA ASP A 197 7.92 11.01 -18.10
C ASP A 197 8.57 9.74 -18.66
N THR A 198 9.06 9.77 -19.92
CA THR A 198 9.82 8.66 -20.51
C THR A 198 11.06 8.34 -19.68
N PHE A 199 11.85 9.34 -19.28
CA PHE A 199 13.05 9.15 -18.46
C PHE A 199 12.73 8.58 -17.07
N ILE A 200 11.75 9.16 -16.37
CA ILE A 200 11.34 8.70 -15.03
C ILE A 200 10.80 7.27 -15.09
N ASN A 201 10.12 6.91 -16.18
CA ASN A 201 9.64 5.54 -16.40
C ASN A 201 10.76 4.51 -16.52
N LEU A 202 11.97 4.89 -16.95
CA LEU A 202 13.12 3.96 -16.95
C LEU A 202 13.40 3.48 -15.52
N PHE A 203 13.40 4.41 -14.56
CA PHE A 203 13.64 4.09 -13.15
C PHE A 203 12.45 3.38 -12.52
N THR A 204 11.23 3.92 -12.64
CA THR A 204 10.08 3.38 -11.92
C THR A 204 9.72 1.97 -12.39
N ARG A 205 9.85 1.65 -13.68
CA ARG A 205 9.63 0.28 -14.20
C ARG A 205 10.60 -0.72 -13.59
N SER A 206 11.88 -0.38 -13.44
CA SER A 206 12.84 -1.24 -12.75
C SER A 206 12.48 -1.46 -11.29
N ILE A 207 11.98 -0.42 -10.60
CA ILE A 207 11.57 -0.59 -9.20
C ILE A 207 10.36 -1.51 -9.06
N TYR A 208 9.34 -1.37 -9.93
CA TYR A 208 8.21 -2.30 -9.90
C TYR A 208 8.65 -3.73 -10.17
N LEU A 209 9.53 -3.96 -11.15
CA LEU A 209 10.10 -5.29 -11.42
C LEU A 209 10.81 -5.88 -10.19
N ILE A 210 11.61 -5.08 -9.47
CA ILE A 210 12.28 -5.53 -8.23
C ILE A 210 11.25 -5.90 -7.16
N LEU A 211 10.14 -5.15 -7.05
CA LEU A 211 9.10 -5.41 -6.06
C LEU A 211 8.28 -6.67 -6.36
N GLU A 212 8.17 -7.08 -7.62
CA GLU A 212 7.50 -8.34 -8.03
C GLU A 212 8.18 -9.59 -7.46
N SER A 213 9.46 -9.48 -7.04
CA SER A 213 10.18 -10.54 -6.35
C SER A 213 9.82 -10.59 -4.86
N GLU A 214 9.14 -11.66 -4.45
CA GLU A 214 8.76 -11.90 -3.05
C GLU A 214 9.99 -11.91 -2.11
N GLN A 215 11.14 -12.39 -2.59
CA GLN A 215 12.38 -12.39 -1.80
C GLN A 215 12.91 -10.97 -1.59
N ARG A 216 12.84 -10.11 -2.60
CA ARG A 216 13.29 -8.72 -2.53
C ARG A 216 12.41 -7.90 -1.61
N VAL A 217 11.09 -7.97 -1.78
CA VAL A 217 10.14 -7.17 -0.99
C VAL A 217 10.15 -7.53 0.50
N LYS A 218 10.49 -8.78 0.85
CA LYS A 218 10.69 -9.20 2.25
C LYS A 218 11.84 -8.46 2.94
N SER A 219 12.88 -8.09 2.19
CA SER A 219 13.97 -7.28 2.71
C SER A 219 13.49 -5.86 2.98
N MET A 220 13.39 -5.48 4.26
CA MET A 220 12.99 -4.14 4.66
C MET A 220 13.86 -3.06 4.01
N ASN A 221 15.18 -3.28 3.92
CA ASN A 221 16.08 -2.33 3.30
C ASN A 221 15.74 -2.11 1.82
N ILE A 222 15.57 -3.19 1.04
CA ILE A 222 15.22 -3.07 -0.38
C ILE A 222 13.85 -2.40 -0.54
N ARG A 223 12.86 -2.83 0.25
CA ARG A 223 11.50 -2.28 0.21
C ARG A 223 11.48 -0.78 0.50
N MET A 224 12.20 -0.32 1.53
CA MET A 224 12.26 1.11 1.88
C MET A 224 12.99 1.95 0.83
N HIS A 225 14.05 1.43 0.20
CA HIS A 225 14.71 2.11 -0.91
C HIS A 225 13.81 2.22 -2.15
N ALA A 226 13.10 1.14 -2.49
CA ALA A 226 12.13 1.12 -3.58
C ALA A 226 11.02 2.15 -3.34
N PHE A 227 10.45 2.18 -2.14
CA PHE A 227 9.44 3.17 -1.76
C PHE A 227 9.95 4.60 -1.85
N LYS A 228 11.19 4.86 -1.43
CA LYS A 228 11.80 6.19 -1.53
C LYS A 228 11.90 6.66 -2.99
N VAL A 229 12.36 5.81 -3.91
CA VAL A 229 12.40 6.12 -5.35
C VAL A 229 11.00 6.45 -5.86
N LEU A 230 10.02 5.58 -5.61
CA LEU A 230 8.65 5.79 -6.07
C LEU A 230 7.98 7.03 -5.46
N CYS A 231 8.23 7.33 -4.19
CA CYS A 231 7.69 8.52 -3.53
C CYS A 231 8.22 9.81 -4.18
N ILE A 232 9.53 9.87 -4.47
CA ILE A 232 10.13 11.02 -5.15
C ILE A 232 9.55 11.15 -6.57
N ALA A 233 9.43 10.05 -7.31
CA ALA A 233 8.87 10.05 -8.67
C ALA A 233 7.42 10.55 -8.68
N VAL A 234 6.59 10.12 -7.73
CA VAL A 234 5.19 10.57 -7.63
C VAL A 234 5.10 12.03 -7.19
N LYS A 235 5.79 12.40 -6.11
CA LYS A 235 5.66 13.74 -5.51
C LYS A 235 6.25 14.85 -6.38
N HIS A 236 7.38 14.59 -7.03
CA HIS A 236 8.16 15.65 -7.70
C HIS A 236 8.17 15.55 -9.23
N HIS A 237 7.86 14.37 -9.80
CA HIS A 237 8.03 14.15 -11.24
C HIS A 237 6.77 13.71 -11.99
N GLY A 238 5.60 13.70 -11.34
CA GLY A 238 4.33 13.47 -12.02
C GLY A 238 3.97 12.00 -12.26
N HIS A 239 4.65 11.05 -11.61
CA HIS A 239 4.40 9.61 -11.79
C HIS A 239 3.11 9.08 -11.12
N ALA A 240 2.21 9.95 -10.66
CA ALA A 240 1.03 9.52 -9.89
C ALA A 240 0.11 8.55 -10.66
N PHE A 241 -0.16 8.83 -11.93
CA PHE A 241 -1.01 7.97 -12.77
C PHE A 241 -0.35 6.62 -13.09
N GLY A 242 0.94 6.64 -13.39
CA GLY A 242 1.74 5.41 -13.57
C GLY A 242 1.74 4.56 -12.30
N ALA A 243 1.94 5.19 -11.14
CA ALA A 243 1.90 4.51 -9.85
C ALA A 243 0.53 3.92 -9.53
N GLN A 244 -0.56 4.62 -9.81
CA GLN A 244 -1.92 4.09 -9.65
C GLN A 244 -2.09 2.81 -10.46
N THR A 245 -1.74 2.85 -11.75
CA THR A 245 -1.85 1.70 -12.66
C THR A 245 -1.01 0.52 -12.15
N SER A 246 0.26 0.77 -11.81
CA SER A 246 1.17 -0.26 -11.32
C SER A 246 0.70 -0.88 -10.00
N ILE A 247 0.19 -0.08 -9.05
CA ILE A 247 -0.32 -0.60 -7.77
C ILE A 247 -1.54 -1.50 -8.01
N VAL A 248 -2.50 -1.08 -8.84
CA VAL A 248 -3.69 -1.88 -9.12
C VAL A 248 -3.32 -3.19 -9.85
N GLN A 249 -2.35 -3.15 -10.76
CA GLN A 249 -1.79 -4.34 -11.38
C GLN A 249 -1.09 -5.23 -10.35
N SER A 250 -0.26 -4.66 -9.48
CA SER A 250 0.42 -5.39 -8.40
C SER A 250 -0.58 -6.15 -7.53
N LEU A 251 -1.67 -5.49 -7.11
CA LEU A 251 -2.73 -6.11 -6.33
C LEU A 251 -3.49 -7.19 -7.09
N THR A 252 -3.57 -7.09 -8.42
CA THR A 252 -4.27 -8.08 -9.25
C THR A 252 -3.43 -9.33 -9.47
N TYR A 253 -2.12 -9.18 -9.67
CA TYR A 253 -1.25 -10.29 -10.11
C TYR A 253 -0.39 -10.89 -8.99
N PHE A 254 -0.08 -10.15 -7.91
CA PHE A 254 0.89 -10.56 -6.89
C PHE A 254 0.32 -10.47 -5.46
N GLU A 255 -0.04 -11.61 -4.86
CA GLU A 255 -0.64 -11.65 -3.51
C GLU A 255 0.28 -11.03 -2.44
N HIS A 256 1.59 -11.20 -2.56
CA HIS A 256 2.58 -10.72 -1.59
C HIS A 256 2.74 -9.19 -1.58
N LEU A 257 2.21 -8.48 -2.58
CA LEU A 257 2.28 -7.01 -2.66
C LEU A 257 1.13 -6.28 -1.95
N SER A 258 0.13 -7.01 -1.47
CA SER A 258 -1.03 -6.43 -0.78
C SER A 258 -0.64 -5.49 0.38
N GLU A 259 0.13 -5.98 1.34
CA GLU A 259 0.55 -5.18 2.50
C GLU A 259 1.66 -4.16 2.15
N PRO A 260 2.70 -4.51 1.34
CA PRO A 260 3.68 -3.54 0.88
C PRO A 260 3.08 -2.31 0.17
N MET A 261 2.06 -2.50 -0.68
CA MET A 261 1.43 -1.36 -1.37
C MET A 261 0.67 -0.46 -0.39
N ALA A 262 0.08 -1.02 0.68
CA ALA A 262 -0.53 -0.22 1.74
C ALA A 262 0.53 0.57 2.55
N GLU A 263 1.68 -0.06 2.86
CA GLU A 263 2.81 0.60 3.52
C GLU A 263 3.38 1.74 2.66
N PHE A 264 3.52 1.52 1.35
CA PHE A 264 3.94 2.55 0.39
C PHE A 264 3.02 3.77 0.43
N LEU A 265 1.70 3.56 0.32
CA LEU A 265 0.73 4.65 0.34
C LEU A 265 0.70 5.40 1.68
N HIS A 266 0.91 4.69 2.79
CA HIS A 266 1.05 5.31 4.10
C HIS A 266 2.27 6.25 4.15
N ILE A 267 3.44 5.77 3.69
CA ILE A 267 4.66 6.58 3.64
C ILE A 267 4.47 7.79 2.73
N LEU A 268 3.86 7.60 1.56
CA LEU A 268 3.61 8.66 0.60
C LEU A 268 2.67 9.75 1.18
N ALA A 269 1.65 9.35 1.94
CA ALA A 269 0.75 10.28 2.60
C ALA A 269 1.40 11.02 3.77
N GLU A 270 2.04 10.31 4.69
CA GLU A 270 2.55 10.89 5.95
C GLU A 270 3.90 11.61 5.79
N GLN A 271 4.82 11.05 5.00
CA GLN A 271 6.19 11.59 4.88
C GLN A 271 6.37 12.52 3.67
N TYR A 272 5.60 12.31 2.60
CA TYR A 272 5.68 13.11 1.36
C TYR A 272 4.48 14.02 1.14
N ASP A 273 3.51 14.03 2.05
CA ASP A 273 2.30 14.86 1.97
C ASP A 273 1.61 14.73 0.60
N TYR A 274 1.37 13.49 0.17
CA TYR A 274 0.69 13.17 -1.08
C TYR A 274 -0.41 12.12 -0.88
N PRO A 275 -1.50 12.46 -0.17
CA PRO A 275 -2.59 11.52 0.12
C PRO A 275 -3.50 11.19 -1.08
N GLN A 276 -3.43 11.99 -2.15
CA GLN A 276 -4.38 11.95 -3.28
C GLN A 276 -4.28 10.63 -4.07
N LEU A 277 -3.09 10.01 -4.12
CA LEU A 277 -2.92 8.72 -4.79
C LEU A 277 -3.74 7.61 -4.11
N SER A 278 -3.78 7.61 -2.78
CA SER A 278 -4.61 6.67 -2.02
C SER A 278 -6.09 6.85 -2.32
N ASP A 279 -6.55 8.11 -2.44
CA ASP A 279 -7.94 8.41 -2.80
C ASP A 279 -8.32 7.83 -4.17
N GLU A 280 -7.47 8.02 -5.19
CA GLU A 280 -7.75 7.51 -6.55
C GLU A 280 -7.73 5.97 -6.62
N ILE A 281 -6.77 5.33 -5.96
CA ILE A 281 -6.70 3.85 -5.90
C ILE A 281 -7.93 3.28 -5.19
N LEU A 282 -8.36 3.88 -4.08
CA LEU A 282 -9.55 3.43 -3.36
C LEU A 282 -10.84 3.62 -4.17
N LYS A 283 -10.94 4.70 -4.96
CA LYS A 283 -12.08 4.89 -5.90
C LYS A 283 -12.09 3.82 -6.98
N GLU A 284 -10.94 3.50 -7.55
CA GLU A 284 -10.81 2.48 -8.59
C GLU A 284 -11.17 1.09 -8.04
N LEU A 285 -10.59 0.70 -6.91
CA LEU A 285 -10.88 -0.58 -6.26
C LEU A 285 -12.33 -0.66 -5.76
N GLY A 286 -12.89 0.44 -5.26
CA GLY A 286 -14.27 0.51 -4.79
C GLY A 286 -15.31 0.31 -5.90
N ASN A 287 -14.98 0.69 -7.14
CA ASN A 287 -15.82 0.49 -8.32
C ASN A 287 -15.45 -0.77 -9.12
N LYS A 288 -14.40 -1.51 -8.73
CA LYS A 288 -14.00 -2.74 -9.42
C LYS A 288 -15.00 -3.86 -9.10
N GLU A 289 -15.56 -4.45 -10.15
CA GLU A 289 -16.33 -5.68 -10.06
C GLU A 289 -15.40 -6.89 -10.13
N PHE A 290 -15.52 -7.77 -9.15
CA PHE A 290 -14.74 -8.99 -9.10
C PHE A 290 -15.62 -10.15 -9.58
N ASN A 291 -15.17 -10.84 -10.62
CA ASN A 291 -15.87 -12.01 -11.12
C ASN A 291 -15.69 -13.19 -10.15
N SER A 292 -16.66 -14.10 -10.11
CA SER A 292 -16.64 -15.29 -9.24
C SER A 292 -15.53 -16.30 -9.57
N ASN A 293 -14.93 -16.20 -10.77
CA ASN A 293 -13.79 -17.03 -11.17
C ASN A 293 -12.44 -16.47 -10.70
N ASP A 294 -12.39 -15.22 -10.25
CA ASP A 294 -11.18 -14.56 -9.74
C ASP A 294 -10.99 -14.92 -8.27
N THR A 295 -10.14 -15.91 -8.04
CA THR A 295 -9.87 -16.42 -6.69
C THR A 295 -8.76 -15.66 -5.97
N ARG A 296 -7.95 -14.87 -6.68
CA ARG A 296 -6.76 -14.20 -6.11
C ARG A 296 -6.95 -12.70 -5.94
N GLY A 297 -7.54 -12.04 -6.94
CA GLY A 297 -7.76 -10.59 -6.93
C GLY A 297 -8.52 -10.11 -5.69
N PRO A 298 -9.70 -10.67 -5.36
CA PRO A 298 -10.47 -10.27 -4.18
C PRO A 298 -9.69 -10.43 -2.88
N LYS A 299 -8.90 -11.49 -2.74
CA LYS A 299 -8.13 -11.79 -1.53
C LYS A 299 -6.98 -10.79 -1.34
N SER A 300 -6.27 -10.48 -2.43
CA SER A 300 -5.17 -9.50 -2.44
C SER A 300 -5.69 -8.10 -2.11
N VAL A 301 -6.76 -7.66 -2.77
CA VAL A 301 -7.41 -6.36 -2.50
C VAL A 301 -7.95 -6.31 -1.07
N SER A 302 -8.54 -7.39 -0.57
CA SER A 302 -9.00 -7.51 0.83
C SER A 302 -7.87 -7.25 1.83
N ALA A 303 -6.72 -7.90 1.64
CA ALA A 303 -5.56 -7.72 2.51
C ALA A 303 -5.01 -6.28 2.45
N PHE A 304 -4.95 -5.70 1.24
CA PHE A 304 -4.51 -4.32 1.04
C PHE A 304 -5.41 -3.32 1.77
N ILE A 305 -6.73 -3.35 1.59
CA ILE A 305 -7.63 -2.36 2.22
C ILE A 305 -7.68 -2.51 3.75
N VAL A 306 -7.60 -3.75 4.26
CA VAL A 306 -7.48 -3.99 5.71
C VAL A 306 -6.19 -3.35 6.21
N LYS A 307 -5.05 -3.63 5.57
CA LYS A 307 -3.77 -3.08 6.00
C LYS A 307 -3.73 -1.56 5.94
N LEU A 308 -4.27 -0.98 4.88
CA LEU A 308 -4.33 0.47 4.70
C LEU A 308 -5.23 1.14 5.77
N SER A 309 -6.29 0.47 6.22
CA SER A 309 -7.13 0.96 7.33
C SER A 309 -6.48 0.90 8.70
N GLU A 310 -5.53 -0.02 8.90
CA GLU A 310 -4.71 -0.06 10.12
C GLU A 310 -3.70 1.10 10.16
N LEU A 311 -3.08 1.40 9.03
CA LEU A 311 -2.01 2.40 8.92
C LEU A 311 -2.54 3.83 8.77
N THR A 312 -3.56 4.04 7.94
CA THR A 312 -4.10 5.36 7.57
C THR A 312 -5.63 5.38 7.55
N PRO A 313 -6.30 5.19 8.72
CA PRO A 313 -7.77 5.13 8.80
C PRO A 313 -8.46 6.37 8.23
N ARG A 314 -7.84 7.55 8.37
CA ARG A 314 -8.39 8.83 7.86
C ARG A 314 -8.55 8.86 6.34
N LEU A 315 -7.64 8.25 5.59
CA LEU A 315 -7.73 8.17 4.12
C LEU A 315 -8.87 7.23 3.70
N ILE A 316 -9.02 6.10 4.39
CA ILE A 316 -10.08 5.13 4.14
C ILE A 316 -11.47 5.74 4.41
N ILE A 317 -11.63 6.51 5.49
CA ILE A 317 -12.91 7.16 5.85
C ILE A 317 -13.46 7.98 4.68
N LYS A 318 -12.61 8.72 3.96
CA LYS A 318 -13.02 9.57 2.83
C LYS A 318 -13.69 8.79 1.70
N GLN A 319 -13.25 7.55 1.45
CA GLN A 319 -13.77 6.69 0.38
C GLN A 319 -14.68 5.57 0.88
N MET A 320 -15.09 5.63 2.14
CA MET A 320 -15.87 4.56 2.75
C MET A 320 -17.24 4.37 2.10
N THR A 321 -17.83 5.43 1.52
CA THR A 321 -19.08 5.34 0.75
C THR A 321 -18.95 4.47 -0.50
N LEU A 322 -17.79 4.49 -1.15
CA LEU A 322 -17.50 3.63 -2.31
C LEU A 322 -17.14 2.22 -1.86
N LEU A 323 -16.32 2.07 -0.82
CA LEU A 323 -15.94 0.77 -0.28
C LEU A 323 -17.14 0.02 0.31
N ALA A 324 -18.14 0.72 0.85
CA ALA A 324 -19.36 0.11 1.37
C ALA A 324 -20.13 -0.68 0.29
N LYS A 325 -20.02 -0.31 -0.99
CA LYS A 325 -20.61 -1.09 -2.10
C LYS A 325 -20.09 -2.53 -2.14
N GLN A 326 -18.86 -2.76 -1.66
CA GLN A 326 -18.25 -4.09 -1.63
C GLN A 326 -18.84 -5.00 -0.52
N LEU A 327 -19.69 -4.48 0.37
CA LEU A 327 -20.48 -5.30 1.31
C LEU A 327 -21.49 -6.21 0.60
N ASP A 328 -21.87 -5.85 -0.63
CA ASP A 328 -22.78 -6.63 -1.49
C ASP A 328 -22.02 -7.47 -2.52
N SER A 329 -20.68 -7.53 -2.44
CA SER A 329 -19.86 -8.36 -3.33
C SER A 329 -20.14 -9.85 -3.13
N GLU A 330 -20.15 -10.62 -4.23
CA GLU A 330 -20.23 -12.08 -4.17
C GLU A 330 -19.05 -12.69 -3.39
N SER A 331 -17.88 -12.03 -3.46
CA SER A 331 -16.70 -12.46 -2.73
C SER A 331 -16.82 -12.18 -1.23
N TYR A 332 -16.95 -13.24 -0.45
CA TYR A 332 -17.00 -13.13 1.01
C TYR A 332 -15.70 -12.58 1.61
N THR A 333 -14.57 -12.66 0.91
CA THR A 333 -13.29 -12.11 1.41
C THR A 333 -13.34 -10.59 1.43
N LEU A 334 -13.88 -9.97 0.37
CA LEU A 334 -14.07 -8.51 0.29
C LEU A 334 -15.06 -8.04 1.36
N ARG A 335 -16.19 -8.76 1.51
CA ARG A 335 -17.15 -8.47 2.59
C ARG A 335 -16.50 -8.55 3.97
N CYS A 336 -15.67 -9.58 4.23
CA CYS A 336 -14.90 -9.67 5.48
C CYS A 336 -13.93 -8.50 5.65
N ALA A 337 -13.26 -8.06 4.59
CA ALA A 337 -12.34 -6.94 4.63
C ALA A 337 -13.06 -5.64 5.00
N VAL A 338 -14.21 -5.35 4.40
CA VAL A 338 -15.00 -4.15 4.75
C VAL A 338 -15.50 -4.21 6.19
N ILE A 339 -15.93 -5.38 6.68
CA ILE A 339 -16.29 -5.58 8.10
C ILE A 339 -15.12 -5.22 9.01
N GLU A 340 -13.92 -5.67 8.67
CA GLU A 340 -12.70 -5.37 9.43
C GLU A 340 -12.31 -3.89 9.37
N VAL A 341 -12.43 -3.27 8.19
CA VAL A 341 -12.24 -1.83 8.00
C VAL A 341 -13.16 -1.05 8.93
N CYS A 342 -14.47 -1.35 8.97
CA CYS A 342 -15.41 -0.71 9.91
C CYS A 342 -14.92 -0.78 11.36
N GLY A 343 -14.40 -1.93 11.79
CA GLY A 343 -13.81 -2.11 13.11
C GLY A 343 -12.60 -1.21 13.36
N ASN A 344 -11.68 -1.14 12.41
CA ASN A 344 -10.50 -0.29 12.49
C ASN A 344 -10.88 1.20 12.53
N LEU A 345 -11.89 1.61 11.76
CA LEU A 345 -12.41 2.98 11.76
C LEU A 345 -13.10 3.35 13.09
N ILE A 346 -13.90 2.45 13.67
CA ILE A 346 -14.47 2.66 15.01
C ILE A 346 -13.35 2.83 16.05
N ALA A 347 -12.34 1.97 16.00
CA ALA A 347 -11.20 2.06 16.91
C ALA A 347 -10.47 3.42 16.76
N ASP A 348 -10.22 3.87 15.54
CA ASP A 348 -9.57 5.16 15.30
C ASP A 348 -10.40 6.34 15.80
N LEU A 349 -11.67 6.40 15.40
CA LEU A 349 -12.58 7.48 15.80
C LEU A 349 -12.81 7.51 17.32
N SER A 350 -12.77 6.37 17.99
CA SER A 350 -12.91 6.28 19.46
C SER A 350 -11.76 6.90 20.25
N ARG A 351 -10.58 7.04 19.62
CA ARG A 351 -9.38 7.64 20.23
C ARG A 351 -9.31 9.16 20.05
N GLN A 352 -10.15 9.73 19.19
CA GLN A 352 -10.12 11.17 18.92
C GLN A 352 -10.75 11.94 20.09
N GLU A 353 -10.04 12.95 20.60
CA GLU A 353 -10.48 13.76 21.75
C GLU A 353 -11.66 14.68 21.39
N GLU A 354 -11.73 15.18 20.15
CA GLU A 354 -12.77 16.07 19.65
C GLU A 354 -14.03 15.29 19.22
N ARG A 355 -15.03 15.27 20.10
CA ARG A 355 -16.30 14.57 19.86
C ARG A 355 -17.34 15.45 19.17
N SER A 356 -17.10 15.81 17.91
CA SER A 356 -18.14 16.37 17.04
C SER A 356 -19.29 15.39 16.85
N ASP A 357 -20.52 15.91 16.70
CA ASP A 357 -21.70 15.07 16.43
C ASP A 357 -21.59 14.30 15.12
N ASN A 358 -20.81 14.80 14.15
CA ASN A 358 -20.52 14.08 12.90
C ASN A 358 -19.82 12.74 13.16
N TYR A 359 -18.85 12.70 14.08
CA TYR A 359 -18.13 11.46 14.42
C TYR A 359 -19.03 10.43 15.09
N LYS A 360 -19.95 10.88 15.96
CA LYS A 360 -20.93 9.98 16.58
C LYS A 360 -21.82 9.31 15.54
N THR A 361 -22.29 10.08 14.55
CA THR A 361 -23.10 9.56 13.43
C THR A 361 -22.31 8.54 12.62
N GLN A 362 -21.05 8.81 12.29
CA GLN A 362 -20.18 7.88 11.56
C GLN A 362 -19.93 6.58 12.34
N ILE A 363 -19.56 6.68 13.63
CA ILE A 363 -19.36 5.51 14.49
C ILE A 363 -20.63 4.66 14.55
N ASN A 364 -21.80 5.29 14.71
CA ASN A 364 -23.07 4.59 14.72
C ASN A 364 -23.34 3.83 13.43
N ALA A 365 -23.12 4.47 12.27
CA ALA A 365 -23.29 3.81 10.98
C ALA A 365 -22.36 2.58 10.83
N PHE A 366 -21.11 2.67 11.31
CA PHE A 366 -20.21 1.50 11.31
C PHE A 366 -20.68 0.38 12.25
N PHE A 367 -21.20 0.72 13.43
CA PHE A 367 -21.80 -0.28 14.30
C PHE A 367 -23.02 -0.95 13.66
N ASP A 368 -23.90 -0.17 13.02
CA ASP A 368 -25.09 -0.70 12.35
C ASP A 368 -24.70 -1.72 11.26
N VAL A 369 -23.67 -1.41 10.47
CA VAL A 369 -23.08 -2.35 9.50
C VAL A 369 -22.58 -3.62 10.21
N LEU A 370 -21.78 -3.50 11.27
CA LEU A 370 -21.24 -4.66 11.98
C LEU A 370 -22.35 -5.55 12.56
N GLU A 371 -23.41 -4.95 13.11
CA GLU A 371 -24.57 -5.65 13.69
C GLU A 371 -25.35 -6.41 12.62
N GLU A 372 -25.59 -5.79 11.45
CA GLU A 372 -26.24 -6.44 10.31
C GLU A 372 -25.46 -7.68 9.85
N ARG A 373 -24.13 -7.61 9.83
CA ARG A 373 -23.26 -8.70 9.36
C ARG A 373 -23.22 -9.93 10.27
N PHE A 374 -23.90 -9.93 11.43
CA PHE A 374 -24.18 -11.15 12.20
C PHE A 374 -25.13 -12.11 11.46
N LEU A 375 -25.89 -11.61 10.48
CA LEU A 375 -26.81 -12.41 9.65
C LEU A 375 -26.32 -12.58 8.21
N ASP A 376 -25.05 -12.28 7.95
CA ASP A 376 -24.46 -12.50 6.64
C ASP A 376 -24.59 -13.97 6.20
N ILE A 377 -24.93 -14.20 4.93
CA ILE A 377 -25.13 -15.55 4.38
C ILE A 377 -23.91 -16.46 4.58
N ASN A 378 -22.71 -15.88 4.56
CA ASN A 378 -21.47 -16.62 4.66
C ASN A 378 -20.99 -16.70 6.14
N PRO A 379 -20.68 -17.90 6.66
CA PRO A 379 -20.22 -18.06 8.05
C PRO A 379 -18.90 -17.32 8.35
N TYR A 380 -18.03 -17.10 7.36
CA TYR A 380 -16.76 -16.38 7.56
C TYR A 380 -16.99 -14.89 7.85
N CYS A 381 -17.94 -14.24 7.16
CA CYS A 381 -18.33 -12.86 7.43
C CYS A 381 -18.90 -12.69 8.84
N ARG A 382 -19.80 -13.59 9.25
CA ARG A 382 -20.36 -13.62 10.60
C ARG A 382 -19.28 -13.82 11.67
N CYS A 383 -18.34 -14.74 11.44
CA CYS A 383 -17.18 -14.90 12.33
C CYS A 383 -16.34 -13.63 12.40
N ARG A 384 -16.10 -12.96 11.26
CA ARG A 384 -15.31 -11.71 11.20
C ARG A 384 -15.98 -10.60 11.99
N ALA A 385 -17.31 -10.41 11.86
CA ALA A 385 -18.05 -9.41 12.64
C ALA A 385 -17.89 -9.64 14.15
N ILE A 386 -18.02 -10.89 14.61
CA ILE A 386 -17.81 -11.26 16.02
C ILE A 386 -16.36 -10.98 16.45
N GLN A 387 -15.38 -11.28 15.60
CA GLN A 387 -13.95 -11.02 15.87
C GLN A 387 -13.63 -9.54 15.97
N VAL A 388 -14.21 -8.71 15.10
CA VAL A 388 -14.11 -7.26 15.17
C VAL A 388 -14.68 -6.75 16.49
N TYR A 389 -15.86 -7.23 16.90
CA TYR A 389 -16.43 -6.85 18.20
C TYR A 389 -15.58 -7.25 19.40
N MET A 390 -14.90 -8.41 19.35
CA MET A 390 -13.94 -8.78 20.40
C MET A 390 -12.81 -7.75 20.52
N ARG A 391 -12.30 -7.22 19.41
CA ARG A 391 -11.30 -6.13 19.41
C ARG A 391 -11.89 -4.81 19.93
N ILE A 392 -13.12 -4.46 19.54
CA ILE A 392 -13.81 -3.25 20.03
C ILE A 392 -14.03 -3.29 21.55
N CYS A 393 -14.20 -4.48 22.14
CA CYS A 393 -14.33 -4.61 23.60
C CYS A 393 -13.07 -4.16 24.37
N ASP A 394 -11.91 -4.20 23.73
CA ASP A 394 -10.62 -3.78 24.30
C ASP A 394 -10.37 -2.28 24.23
N LEU A 395 -11.20 -1.53 23.50
CA LEU A 395 -11.08 -0.07 23.43
C LEU A 395 -11.35 0.57 24.80
N GLU A 396 -10.74 1.74 25.02
CA GLU A 396 -10.98 2.56 26.21
C GLU A 396 -12.44 3.02 26.28
N GLN A 397 -12.98 3.50 25.15
CA GLN A 397 -14.40 3.83 25.02
C GLN A 397 -15.26 2.56 25.01
N LYS A 398 -16.21 2.45 25.95
CA LYS A 398 -16.93 1.20 26.22
C LYS A 398 -18.26 1.01 25.50
N PHE A 399 -18.82 2.02 24.86
CA PHE A 399 -20.09 1.94 24.09
C PHE A 399 -21.19 1.04 24.72
N PRO A 400 -21.69 1.31 25.94
CA PRO A 400 -22.57 0.37 26.66
C PRO A 400 -23.80 -0.10 25.89
N LYS A 401 -24.48 0.81 25.16
CA LYS A 401 -25.64 0.47 24.32
C LYS A 401 -25.30 -0.53 23.21
N ARG A 402 -24.19 -0.31 22.50
CA ARG A 402 -23.71 -1.20 21.43
C ARG A 402 -23.25 -2.55 21.98
N ARG A 403 -22.66 -2.56 23.19
CA ARG A 403 -22.29 -3.81 23.89
C ARG A 403 -23.50 -4.63 24.31
N GLN A 404 -24.58 -3.98 24.74
CA GLN A 404 -25.84 -4.66 25.03
C GLN A 404 -26.40 -5.31 23.76
N ALA A 405 -26.53 -4.53 22.68
CA ALA A 405 -27.03 -5.03 21.39
C ALA A 405 -26.21 -6.23 20.89
N VAL A 406 -24.88 -6.13 20.90
CA VAL A 406 -24.04 -7.25 20.43
C VAL A 406 -24.06 -8.45 21.38
N ALA A 407 -24.32 -8.27 22.68
CA ALA A 407 -24.51 -9.40 23.60
C ALA A 407 -25.74 -10.23 23.21
N GLU A 408 -26.85 -9.56 22.85
CA GLU A 408 -28.08 -10.20 22.37
C GLU A 408 -27.84 -10.91 21.03
N LEU A 409 -27.15 -10.27 20.09
CA LEU A 409 -26.78 -10.87 18.81
C LEU A 409 -25.86 -12.09 19.00
N ALA A 410 -24.87 -12.00 19.89
CA ALA A 410 -23.96 -13.10 20.20
C ALA A 410 -24.67 -14.27 20.89
N ALA A 411 -25.61 -13.99 21.80
CA ALA A 411 -26.44 -15.01 22.43
C ALA A 411 -27.28 -15.77 21.39
N ARG A 412 -27.91 -15.05 20.45
CA ARG A 412 -28.60 -15.67 19.30
C ARG A 412 -27.65 -16.51 18.43
N SER A 413 -26.43 -16.03 18.20
CA SER A 413 -25.41 -16.76 17.43
C SER A 413 -24.86 -18.02 18.13
N LEU A 414 -25.24 -18.31 19.37
CA LEU A 414 -24.98 -19.62 19.99
C LEU A 414 -25.74 -20.75 19.30
N GLU A 415 -26.85 -20.44 18.63
CA GLU A 415 -27.66 -21.39 17.86
C GLU A 415 -27.32 -21.39 16.36
N ASP A 416 -26.24 -20.70 15.97
CA ASP A 416 -25.81 -20.64 14.58
C ASP A 416 -25.54 -22.04 14.01
N LYS A 417 -25.86 -22.28 12.74
CA LYS A 417 -25.57 -23.56 12.06
C LYS A 417 -24.07 -23.88 12.04
N SER A 418 -23.22 -22.87 11.87
CA SER A 418 -21.77 -23.00 11.80
C SER A 418 -21.14 -23.13 13.18
N SER A 419 -20.40 -24.21 13.41
CA SER A 419 -19.64 -24.43 14.65
C SER A 419 -18.60 -23.32 14.92
N ASN A 420 -18.01 -22.76 13.86
CA ASN A 420 -17.05 -21.66 13.98
C ASN A 420 -17.72 -20.39 14.50
N VAL A 421 -18.95 -20.09 14.06
CA VAL A 421 -19.70 -18.93 14.55
C VAL A 421 -20.06 -19.13 16.02
N ARG A 422 -20.59 -20.30 16.40
CA ARG A 422 -20.91 -20.63 17.81
C ARG A 422 -19.68 -20.48 18.72
N ARG A 423 -18.51 -20.98 18.29
CA ARG A 423 -17.25 -20.85 19.04
C ARG A 423 -16.85 -19.39 19.24
N ASN A 424 -16.95 -18.55 18.21
CA ASN A 424 -16.63 -17.13 18.33
C ASN A 424 -17.66 -16.39 19.20
N ALA A 425 -18.95 -16.73 19.11
CA ALA A 425 -20.00 -16.15 19.94
C ALA A 425 -19.76 -16.39 21.43
N ILE A 426 -19.41 -17.62 21.84
CA ILE A 426 -19.02 -17.95 23.21
C ILE A 426 -17.85 -17.07 23.68
N ARG A 427 -16.85 -16.89 22.83
CA ARG A 427 -15.68 -16.04 23.14
C ARG A 427 -16.07 -14.58 23.31
N LEU A 428 -16.94 -14.05 22.45
CA LEU A 428 -17.42 -12.67 22.56
C LEU A 428 -18.23 -12.46 23.83
N LEU A 429 -19.15 -13.37 24.19
CA LEU A 429 -19.89 -13.29 25.46
C LEU A 429 -18.95 -13.30 26.66
N ALA A 430 -17.98 -14.21 26.68
CA ALA A 430 -16.97 -14.26 27.73
C ALA A 430 -16.14 -12.96 27.81
N LYS A 431 -15.81 -12.35 26.66
CA LYS A 431 -15.10 -11.07 26.59
C LYS A 431 -15.95 -9.90 27.09
N LEU A 432 -17.23 -9.85 26.73
CA LEU A 432 -18.17 -8.82 27.21
C LEU A 432 -18.34 -8.88 28.72
N VAL A 433 -18.46 -10.09 29.28
CA VAL A 433 -18.53 -10.31 30.73
C VAL A 433 -17.24 -9.87 31.41
N SER A 434 -16.06 -10.24 30.89
CA SER A 434 -14.79 -9.87 31.54
C SER A 434 -14.38 -8.41 31.38
N THR A 435 -14.98 -7.68 30.43
CA THR A 435 -14.68 -6.26 30.14
C THR A 435 -15.89 -5.33 30.31
N HIS A 436 -16.88 -5.75 31.11
CA HIS A 436 -18.11 -5.00 31.32
C HIS A 436 -17.83 -3.61 31.94
N PRO A 437 -18.59 -2.56 31.57
CA PRO A 437 -18.35 -1.19 32.04
C PRO A 437 -18.93 -0.89 33.44
N PHE A 438 -19.69 -1.82 34.03
CA PHE A 438 -20.45 -1.60 35.26
C PHE A 438 -19.62 -1.69 36.56
N SER A 439 -18.29 -1.73 36.46
CA SER A 439 -17.40 -1.96 37.60
C SER A 439 -17.08 -0.71 38.44
N VAL A 440 -17.32 0.49 37.90
CA VAL A 440 -16.84 1.76 38.50
C VAL A 440 -17.50 2.08 39.85
N MET A 441 -18.81 1.89 39.99
CA MET A 441 -19.54 2.29 41.20
C MET A 441 -19.75 1.16 42.21
N HIS A 442 -19.82 -0.09 41.74
CA HIS A 442 -20.31 -1.19 42.56
C HIS A 442 -19.49 -2.48 42.47
N GLY A 443 -18.25 -2.37 41.96
CA GLY A 443 -17.35 -3.51 41.77
C GLY A 443 -17.69 -4.37 40.55
N GLY A 444 -16.82 -5.32 40.24
CA GLY A 444 -16.92 -6.17 39.03
C GLY A 444 -17.93 -7.32 39.10
N GLN A 445 -18.78 -7.38 40.13
CA GLN A 445 -19.73 -8.48 40.30
C GLN A 445 -21.03 -8.22 39.54
N LEU A 446 -21.51 -9.24 38.82
CA LEU A 446 -22.72 -9.17 37.98
C LEU A 446 -23.87 -10.04 38.55
N SER A 447 -23.96 -10.14 39.88
CA SER A 447 -25.03 -10.90 40.55
C SER A 447 -26.38 -10.25 40.30
N HIS A 448 -27.29 -10.96 39.62
CA HIS A 448 -28.63 -10.44 39.31
C HIS A 448 -29.36 -9.97 40.59
N LYS A 449 -29.32 -10.77 41.65
CA LYS A 449 -29.97 -10.45 42.94
C LYS A 449 -29.50 -9.10 43.52
N GLU A 450 -28.21 -8.82 43.46
CA GLU A 450 -27.65 -7.58 44.00
C GLU A 450 -28.03 -6.37 43.15
N TRP A 451 -27.97 -6.51 41.82
CA TRP A 451 -28.36 -5.43 40.92
C TRP A 451 -29.86 -5.13 40.98
N THR A 452 -30.72 -6.14 41.14
CA THR A 452 -32.17 -5.95 41.36
C THR A 452 -32.44 -5.21 42.67
N ALA A 453 -31.81 -5.61 43.78
CA ALA A 453 -32.01 -4.93 45.07
C ALA A 453 -31.58 -3.46 45.02
N ARG A 454 -30.50 -3.14 44.28
CA ARG A 454 -30.07 -1.76 44.06
C ARG A 454 -31.08 -0.96 43.23
N LEU A 455 -31.61 -1.55 42.17
CA LEU A 455 -32.66 -0.93 41.35
C LEU A 455 -33.88 -0.60 42.21
N ASP A 456 -34.38 -1.59 42.97
CA ASP A 456 -35.55 -1.42 43.84
C ASP A 456 -35.34 -0.31 44.89
N THR A 457 -34.12 -0.19 45.43
CA THR A 457 -33.75 0.86 46.38
C THR A 457 -33.81 2.25 45.72
N VAL A 458 -33.21 2.40 44.54
CA VAL A 458 -33.20 3.66 43.80
C VAL A 458 -34.61 4.04 43.33
N ASP A 459 -35.42 3.07 42.91
CA ASP A 459 -36.81 3.32 42.52
C ASP A 459 -37.66 3.81 43.71
N ALA A 460 -37.45 3.24 44.91
CA ALA A 460 -38.11 3.71 46.12
C ALA A 460 -37.69 5.15 46.48
N GLU A 461 -36.40 5.48 46.37
CA GLU A 461 -35.88 6.84 46.58
C GLU A 461 -36.46 7.83 45.55
N LEU A 462 -36.48 7.47 44.27
CA LEU A 462 -37.06 8.29 43.20
C LEU A 462 -38.55 8.53 43.43
N ASN A 463 -39.30 7.51 43.84
CA ASN A 463 -40.73 7.64 44.12
C ASN A 463 -41.01 8.53 45.34
N ALA A 464 -40.17 8.48 46.37
CA ALA A 464 -40.28 9.36 47.54
C ALA A 464 -39.96 10.84 47.22
N LEU A 465 -39.12 11.08 46.21
CA LEU A 465 -38.75 12.42 45.74
C LEU A 465 -39.72 12.99 44.69
N ARG A 466 -40.67 12.20 44.17
CA ARG A 466 -41.72 12.74 43.30
C ARG A 466 -42.57 13.71 44.12
N PRO A 467 -42.84 14.93 43.62
CA PRO A 467 -43.81 15.81 44.26
C PRO A 467 -45.13 15.05 44.46
N PRO A 468 -45.88 15.28 45.54
CA PRO A 468 -47.26 14.83 45.59
C PRO A 468 -47.94 15.34 44.32
N GLU A 469 -48.58 14.45 43.57
CA GLU A 469 -49.45 14.84 42.45
C GLU A 469 -50.34 15.95 42.99
N THR A 470 -50.19 17.17 42.46
CA THR A 470 -51.10 18.27 42.77
C THR A 470 -52.49 17.76 42.39
N PRO A 471 -53.42 17.62 43.35
CA PRO A 471 -54.79 17.25 43.02
C PRO A 471 -55.37 18.41 42.21
N GLY A 472 -55.38 18.31 40.88
CA GLY A 472 -55.90 19.38 40.04
C GLY A 472 -55.52 19.41 38.56
N PHE A 473 -54.65 18.54 38.04
CA PHE A 473 -54.27 18.61 36.61
C PHE A 473 -54.21 17.27 35.86
N ASP A 474 -55.04 16.30 36.26
CA ASP A 474 -55.41 15.17 35.40
C ASP A 474 -56.92 15.21 35.08
N GLY A 475 -57.24 15.89 33.98
CA GLY A 475 -58.06 15.31 32.91
C GLY A 475 -59.49 14.83 33.17
N ALA A 476 -60.29 15.44 34.05
CA ALA A 476 -61.74 15.31 34.00
C ALA A 476 -62.45 16.55 34.58
N ASP A 477 -63.17 17.27 33.71
CA ASP A 477 -64.07 18.40 33.99
C ASP A 477 -63.50 19.71 34.56
N ALA A 478 -63.13 20.65 33.68
CA ALA A 478 -63.31 22.09 33.93
C ALA A 478 -63.24 22.88 32.62
N SER A 479 -64.36 22.88 31.89
CA SER A 479 -64.74 23.81 30.83
C SER A 479 -64.96 25.24 31.35
N HIS A 480 -64.09 25.77 32.21
CA HIS A 480 -64.19 27.15 32.69
C HIS A 480 -62.88 27.91 32.44
N VAL A 481 -62.75 28.42 31.21
CA VAL A 481 -61.80 29.48 30.91
C VAL A 481 -62.33 30.76 31.56
N ASP A 482 -61.57 31.35 32.46
CA ASP A 482 -61.92 32.64 33.07
C ASP A 482 -61.78 33.73 31.99
N SER A 483 -62.92 34.19 31.46
CA SER A 483 -62.98 35.15 30.36
C SER A 483 -62.48 36.55 30.73
N ALA A 484 -62.16 36.80 32.00
CA ALA A 484 -61.50 38.03 32.45
C ALA A 484 -59.97 38.00 32.30
N LEU A 485 -59.38 36.84 32.00
CA LEU A 485 -57.92 36.64 31.83
C LEU A 485 -57.52 36.40 30.38
N LEU A 486 -58.44 36.51 29.43
CA LEU A 486 -58.14 36.49 28.00
C LEU A 486 -57.81 37.93 27.56
N ASP A 487 -56.56 38.15 27.15
CA ASP A 487 -56.17 39.38 26.46
C ASP A 487 -56.98 39.52 25.15
N ASP A 488 -57.43 40.75 24.85
CA ASP A 488 -58.20 41.06 23.64
C ASP A 488 -57.49 40.55 22.38
N ALA A 489 -58.23 39.82 21.53
CA ALA A 489 -57.69 39.19 20.33
C ALA A 489 -57.07 40.21 19.38
N THR A 490 -55.79 40.00 19.04
CA THR A 490 -55.06 40.76 18.01
C THR A 490 -55.80 40.69 16.68
N GLN A 491 -56.39 41.80 16.24
CA GLN A 491 -56.99 41.91 14.91
C GLN A 491 -55.89 42.09 13.87
N MET A 492 -55.72 41.09 13.00
CA MET A 492 -55.02 41.26 11.73
C MET A 492 -55.95 41.99 10.75
N PRO A 493 -55.52 43.08 10.09
CA PRO A 493 -56.34 43.73 9.08
C PRO A 493 -56.55 42.78 7.89
N GLU A 494 -57.81 42.57 7.51
CA GLU A 494 -58.19 41.78 6.33
C GLU A 494 -57.65 42.42 5.05
N ASP A 495 -57.03 41.59 4.21
CA ASP A 495 -56.68 41.91 2.82
C ASP A 495 -57.92 42.46 2.10
N SER A 496 -57.79 43.70 1.61
CA SER A 496 -58.77 44.32 0.72
C SER A 496 -58.51 43.89 -0.73
N PRO A 497 -59.55 43.80 -1.57
CA PRO A 497 -59.46 43.26 -2.93
C PRO A 497 -58.62 44.09 -3.91
#